data_AF-A0A1Y1NIS2-F1
#
_entry.id   AF-A0A1Y1NIS2-F1
#
_cell.length_a   1.000
_cell.length_b   1.000
_cell.length_c   1.000
_cell.angle_alpha   90.00
_cell.angle_beta   90.00
_cell.angle_gamma   90.00
#
_symmetry.space_group_name_H-M   'P 1'
#
loop_
_entity.id
_entity.type
_entity.pdbx_description
1 polymer ?
#
loop_
_entity_poly.entity_id
_entity_poly.type
_entity_poly.pdbx_seq_one_letter_code
_entity_poly.pdbx_strand_id
1 'polypeptide(L)'
;MLPYKFISESRVGELLEWEPVVDAVEHALKSVSTGCAFQSPRVKIVLPESNLLYSTPGYLKDDKYGALASRVMTKFPSNRRLQPPRSALNANISLMDESTGVVKAIIQGNELTDWRTAAVSVAATKHLHKEKPKEILAIIGAGIQGRIHAIAFQTCLKFREVRIWNRTGERAVDLARKLNHELKTDAFVSCETVSDCVKNADVIVTAAMAKEMLVKHEMVKKGAHINGSLLCTYSMIEPYALLCRSDQCQSFRY
;
A
#
# COMPACT_ATOMS: atom_id res chain seq x y z
N MET A 1 -11.80 31.01 13.19
CA MET A 1 -12.13 29.65 12.72
C MET A 1 -11.62 29.54 11.29
N LEU A 2 -10.91 28.47 10.91
CA LEU A 2 -10.44 28.32 9.53
C LEU A 2 -11.67 28.18 8.60
N PRO A 3 -11.61 28.68 7.36
CA PRO A 3 -12.72 28.56 6.41
C PRO A 3 -12.93 27.11 5.90
N TYR A 4 -12.12 26.17 6.37
CA TYR A 4 -12.16 24.75 6.04
C TYR A 4 -11.93 23.91 7.30
N LYS A 5 -12.39 22.66 7.27
CA LYS A 5 -12.14 21.68 8.34
C LYS A 5 -10.71 21.17 8.28
N PHE A 6 -9.98 21.22 9.38
CA PHE A 6 -8.69 20.55 9.50
C PHE A 6 -8.86 19.19 10.19
N ILE A 7 -8.32 18.12 9.60
CA ILE A 7 -8.33 16.78 10.18
C ILE A 7 -6.88 16.34 10.40
N SER A 8 -6.50 16.22 11.68
CA SER A 8 -5.16 15.79 12.08
C SER A 8 -4.92 14.30 11.81
N GLU A 9 -3.65 13.90 11.79
CA GLU A 9 -3.23 12.51 11.61
C GLU A 9 -3.82 11.60 12.70
N SER A 10 -3.85 12.07 13.96
CA SER A 10 -4.47 11.33 15.06
C SER A 10 -5.96 11.09 14.82
N ARG A 11 -6.67 12.12 14.34
CA ARG A 11 -8.10 12.01 14.06
C ARG A 11 -8.37 11.13 12.84
N VAL A 12 -7.50 11.15 11.84
CA VAL A 12 -7.56 10.19 10.72
C VAL A 12 -7.43 8.77 11.26
N GLY A 13 -6.43 8.47 12.09
CA GLY A 13 -6.24 7.15 12.68
C GLY A 13 -7.45 6.64 13.48
N GLU A 14 -8.14 7.52 14.21
CA GLU A 14 -9.37 7.19 14.94
C GLU A 14 -10.59 6.87 14.04
N LEU A 15 -10.58 7.35 12.80
CA LEU A 15 -11.71 7.24 11.87
C LEU A 15 -11.55 6.10 10.85
N LEU A 16 -10.37 5.48 10.79
CA LEU A 16 -10.07 4.46 9.79
C LEU A 16 -10.50 3.07 10.25
N GLU A 17 -11.32 2.43 9.42
CA GLU A 17 -11.75 1.05 9.58
C GLU A 17 -11.47 0.27 8.29
N TRP A 18 -11.01 -0.97 8.42
CA TRP A 18 -10.48 -1.72 7.27
C TRP A 18 -11.52 -1.99 6.19
N GLU A 19 -12.71 -2.48 6.58
CA GLU A 19 -13.77 -2.81 5.63
C GLU A 19 -14.24 -1.57 4.84
N PRO A 20 -14.62 -0.44 5.46
CA PRO A 20 -14.98 0.77 4.72
C PRO A 20 -13.87 1.31 3.81
N VAL A 21 -12.61 1.23 4.22
CA VAL A 21 -11.47 1.69 3.40
C VAL A 21 -11.27 0.78 2.19
N VAL A 22 -11.35 -0.55 2.37
CA VAL A 22 -11.25 -1.51 1.27
C VAL A 22 -12.41 -1.31 0.29
N ASP A 23 -13.64 -1.15 0.78
CA ASP A 23 -14.82 -0.91 -0.06
C ASP A 23 -14.70 0.40 -0.87
N ALA A 24 -14.26 1.49 -0.23
CA ALA A 24 -14.05 2.77 -0.91
C ALA A 24 -12.97 2.65 -2.02
N VAL A 25 -11.89 1.90 -1.75
CA VAL A 25 -10.84 1.63 -2.72
C VAL A 25 -11.33 0.76 -3.88
N GLU A 26 -12.07 -0.32 -3.60
CA GLU A 26 -12.69 -1.18 -4.62
C GLU A 26 -13.61 -0.36 -5.54
N HIS A 27 -14.43 0.50 -4.94
CA HIS A 27 -15.32 1.39 -5.68
C HIS A 27 -14.56 2.38 -6.56
N ALA A 28 -13.47 2.97 -6.04
CA ALA A 28 -12.63 3.88 -6.81
C ALA A 28 -11.95 3.16 -7.99
N LEU A 29 -11.41 1.96 -7.78
CA LEU A 29 -10.79 1.15 -8.84
C LEU A 29 -11.80 0.78 -9.94
N LYS A 30 -13.03 0.39 -9.55
CA LYS A 30 -14.14 0.16 -10.48
C LYS A 30 -14.49 1.44 -11.25
N SER A 31 -14.59 2.57 -10.55
CA SER A 31 -14.96 3.87 -11.15
C SER A 31 -13.96 4.37 -12.18
N VAL A 32 -12.66 4.10 -11.99
CA VAL A 32 -11.64 4.36 -13.02
C VAL A 32 -11.92 3.53 -14.27
N SER A 33 -12.26 2.25 -14.10
CA SER A 33 -12.52 1.33 -15.22
C SER A 33 -13.81 1.64 -15.97
N THR A 34 -14.79 2.27 -15.31
CA THR A 34 -16.09 2.64 -15.90
C THR A 34 -16.18 4.11 -16.33
N GLY A 35 -15.10 4.89 -16.22
CA GLY A 35 -15.07 6.30 -16.62
C GLY A 35 -15.79 7.26 -15.65
N CYS A 36 -16.07 6.83 -14.42
CA CYS A 36 -16.68 7.65 -13.36
C CYS A 36 -15.64 8.32 -12.44
N ALA A 37 -14.36 7.97 -12.59
CA ALA A 37 -13.26 8.62 -11.89
C ALA A 37 -12.23 9.17 -12.88
N PHE A 38 -11.77 10.39 -12.62
CA PHE A 38 -10.84 11.15 -13.43
C PHE A 38 -9.58 11.42 -12.60
N GLN A 39 -8.43 10.98 -13.10
CA GLN A 39 -7.15 11.21 -12.45
C GLN A 39 -6.14 11.69 -13.48
N SER A 40 -5.36 12.70 -13.12
CA SER A 40 -4.22 13.12 -13.95
C SER A 40 -2.99 12.30 -13.56
N PRO A 41 -2.04 12.08 -14.51
CA PRO A 41 -0.72 11.59 -14.16
C PRO A 41 -0.13 12.42 -13.01
N ARG A 42 0.52 11.74 -12.07
CA ARG A 42 1.13 12.41 -10.92
C ARG A 42 2.15 13.44 -11.39
N VAL A 43 2.07 14.66 -10.86
CA VAL A 43 3.12 15.67 -11.07
C VAL A 43 4.23 15.42 -10.07
N LYS A 44 5.48 15.46 -10.52
CA LYS A 44 6.69 15.26 -9.70
C LYS A 44 7.62 16.45 -9.87
N ILE A 45 8.05 17.02 -8.75
CA ILE A 45 9.13 18.02 -8.71
C ILE A 45 10.31 17.39 -7.96
N VAL A 46 11.49 17.46 -8.58
CA VAL A 46 12.76 17.10 -7.94
C VAL A 46 13.37 18.36 -7.37
N LEU A 47 13.64 18.35 -6.08
CA LEU A 47 14.31 19.42 -5.34
C LEU A 47 15.77 19.01 -5.06
N PRO A 48 16.63 19.94 -4.64
CA PRO A 48 17.97 19.61 -4.15
C PRO A 48 17.97 18.51 -3.08
N GLU A 49 19.13 17.88 -2.88
CA GLU A 49 19.34 16.81 -1.88
C GLU A 49 18.46 15.56 -2.07
N SER A 50 18.03 15.29 -3.31
CA SER A 50 17.10 14.18 -3.63
C SER A 50 15.74 14.30 -2.93
N ASN A 51 15.34 15.52 -2.55
CA ASN A 51 14.01 15.79 -2.02
C ASN A 51 12.99 15.78 -3.18
N LEU A 52 11.76 15.35 -2.90
CA LEU A 52 10.72 15.21 -3.92
C LEU A 52 9.41 15.82 -3.43
N LEU A 53 8.67 16.42 -4.34
CA LEU A 53 7.26 16.76 -4.16
C LEU A 53 6.43 16.03 -5.22
N TYR A 54 5.30 15.50 -4.81
CA TYR A 54 4.31 14.88 -5.67
C TYR A 54 2.96 15.54 -5.47
N SER A 55 2.26 15.81 -6.57
CA SER A 55 0.86 16.21 -6.57
C SER A 55 0.05 15.17 -7.34
N THR A 56 -1.03 14.67 -6.72
CA THR A 56 -1.94 13.69 -7.31
C THR A 56 -3.37 14.20 -7.15
N PRO A 57 -3.90 14.95 -8.13
CA PRO A 57 -5.30 15.35 -8.18
C PRO A 57 -6.17 14.21 -8.73
N GLY A 58 -7.40 14.14 -8.23
CA GLY A 58 -8.41 13.21 -8.72
C GLY A 58 -9.82 13.71 -8.43
N TYR A 59 -10.74 13.30 -9.29
CA TYR A 59 -12.17 13.50 -9.13
C TYR A 59 -12.87 12.15 -9.26
N LEU A 60 -13.72 11.80 -8.30
CA LEU A 60 -14.61 10.66 -8.40
C LEU A 60 -16.05 11.18 -8.35
N LYS A 61 -16.83 10.89 -9.38
CA LYS A 61 -18.25 11.27 -9.45
C LYS A 61 -19.10 10.12 -8.89
N ASP A 62 -19.62 10.30 -7.69
CA ASP A 62 -20.48 9.32 -7.01
C ASP A 62 -21.25 9.97 -5.85
N ASP A 63 -22.47 9.50 -5.55
CA ASP A 63 -23.29 10.09 -4.49
C ASP A 63 -22.78 9.75 -3.08
N LYS A 64 -22.13 8.59 -2.90
CA LYS A 64 -21.64 8.09 -1.62
C LYS A 64 -20.15 8.34 -1.43
N TYR A 65 -19.35 8.09 -2.47
CA TYR A 65 -17.90 8.15 -2.45
C TYR A 65 -17.32 9.37 -3.20
N GLY A 66 -18.19 10.28 -3.68
CA GLY A 66 -17.81 11.46 -4.43
C GLY A 66 -16.73 12.28 -3.75
N ALA A 67 -15.70 12.62 -4.52
CA ALA A 67 -14.63 13.48 -4.01
C ALA A 67 -13.89 14.18 -5.14
N LEU A 68 -13.82 15.50 -5.08
CA LEU A 68 -12.78 16.30 -5.74
C LEU A 68 -11.64 16.54 -4.75
N ALA A 69 -10.50 15.89 -4.96
CA ALA A 69 -9.39 15.97 -4.02
C ALA A 69 -8.03 16.09 -4.71
N SER A 70 -7.09 16.74 -4.03
CA SER A 70 -5.68 16.76 -4.42
C SER A 70 -4.81 16.39 -3.24
N ARG A 71 -4.00 15.35 -3.42
CA ARG A 71 -3.00 14.96 -2.43
C ARG A 71 -1.63 15.50 -2.84
N VAL A 72 -1.01 16.24 -1.91
CA VAL A 72 0.37 16.69 -2.01
C VAL A 72 1.21 15.86 -1.05
N MET A 73 2.27 15.24 -1.55
CA MET A 73 3.19 14.42 -0.76
C MET A 73 4.63 14.84 -0.99
N THR A 74 5.38 15.05 0.08
CA THR A 74 6.81 15.31 0.02
C THR A 74 7.62 14.12 0.53
N LYS A 75 8.79 13.90 -0.08
CA LYS A 75 9.80 12.95 0.38
C LYS A 75 11.08 13.70 0.69
N PHE A 76 11.42 13.78 1.98
CA PHE A 76 12.61 14.45 2.50
C PHE A 76 13.43 13.45 3.32
N PRO A 77 14.29 12.62 2.69
CA PRO A 77 15.00 11.54 3.37
C PRO A 77 15.87 12.02 4.55
N SER A 78 16.42 13.23 4.47
CA SER A 78 17.24 13.86 5.50
C SER A 78 16.48 14.18 6.79
N ASN A 79 15.15 14.26 6.77
CA ASN A 79 14.33 14.53 7.96
C ASN A 79 14.56 13.53 9.12
N ARG A 80 14.96 12.30 8.80
CA ARG A 80 15.30 11.28 9.81
C ARG A 80 16.53 11.63 10.66
N ARG A 81 17.37 12.56 10.19
CA ARG A 81 18.60 13.02 10.86
C ARG A 81 18.41 14.31 11.67
N LEU A 82 17.23 14.93 11.60
CA LEU A 82 16.92 16.12 12.39
C LEU A 82 16.80 15.78 13.88
N GLN A 83 16.89 16.79 14.74
CA GLN A 83 16.67 16.67 16.18
C GLN A 83 15.58 17.65 16.63
N PRO A 84 14.36 17.19 16.99
CA PRO A 84 13.91 15.79 16.93
C PRO A 84 13.74 15.28 15.48
N PRO A 85 13.83 13.95 15.25
CA PRO A 85 13.66 13.37 13.93
C PRO A 85 12.24 13.63 13.41
N ARG A 86 12.11 13.88 12.11
CA ARG A 86 10.82 14.08 11.44
C ARG A 86 10.56 12.99 10.40
N SER A 87 9.29 12.84 10.02
CA SER A 87 8.92 11.91 8.95
C SER A 87 9.59 12.31 7.64
N ALA A 88 10.17 11.31 6.96
CA ALA A 88 10.71 11.46 5.63
C ALA A 88 9.62 11.54 4.55
N LEU A 89 8.40 11.12 4.85
CA LEU A 89 7.24 11.24 3.96
C LEU A 89 6.18 12.07 4.67
N ASN A 90 5.69 13.11 4.01
CA ASN A 90 4.64 13.96 4.56
C ASN A 90 3.58 14.15 3.49
N ALA A 91 2.34 13.76 3.78
CA ALA A 91 1.21 13.89 2.87
C ALA A 91 0.13 14.78 3.49
N ASN A 92 -0.48 15.59 2.64
CA ASN A 92 -1.68 16.35 2.96
C ASN A 92 -2.65 16.21 1.79
N ILE A 93 -3.94 16.20 2.10
CA ILE A 93 -5.02 16.06 1.13
C ILE A 93 -5.94 17.25 1.28
N SER A 94 -6.11 17.98 0.20
CA SER A 94 -7.14 19.00 0.08
C SER A 94 -8.38 18.36 -0.53
N LEU A 95 -9.50 18.46 0.18
CA LEU A 95 -10.83 18.08 -0.31
C LEU A 95 -11.60 19.34 -0.66
N MET A 96 -12.12 19.39 -1.88
CA MET A 96 -12.87 20.51 -2.43
C MET A 96 -14.34 20.18 -2.52
N ASP A 97 -15.17 21.21 -2.47
CA ASP A 97 -16.56 21.11 -2.86
C ASP A 97 -16.68 20.92 -4.36
N GLU A 98 -17.42 19.90 -4.78
CA GLU A 98 -17.55 19.54 -6.20
C GLU A 98 -18.31 20.60 -7.01
N SER A 99 -19.21 21.36 -6.35
CA SER A 99 -20.05 22.36 -7.02
C SER A 99 -19.39 23.74 -7.09
N THR A 100 -18.59 24.11 -6.08
CA THR A 100 -17.99 25.45 -5.99
C THR A 100 -16.47 25.46 -6.15
N GLY A 101 -15.80 24.32 -6.05
CA GLY A 101 -14.33 24.21 -6.05
C GLY A 101 -13.66 24.70 -4.76
N VAL A 102 -14.41 25.23 -3.80
CA VAL A 102 -13.87 25.77 -2.54
C VAL A 102 -13.37 24.63 -1.65
N VAL A 103 -12.22 24.82 -1.00
CA VAL A 103 -11.66 23.83 -0.07
C VAL A 103 -12.60 23.64 1.13
N LYS A 104 -13.07 22.40 1.34
CA LYS A 104 -13.90 22.00 2.48
C LYS A 104 -13.06 21.46 3.62
N ALA A 105 -11.99 20.73 3.31
CA ALA A 105 -11.12 20.16 4.31
C ALA A 105 -9.66 20.05 3.87
N ILE A 106 -8.76 20.17 4.85
CA ILE A 106 -7.36 19.76 4.76
C ILE A 106 -7.14 18.61 5.72
N ILE A 107 -6.66 17.49 5.20
CA ILE A 107 -6.53 16.22 5.91
C ILE A 107 -5.05 15.83 5.90
N GLN A 108 -4.46 15.57 7.06
CA GLN A 108 -3.13 14.95 7.12
C GLN A 108 -3.22 13.51 6.60
N GLY A 109 -2.30 13.14 5.72
CA GLY A 109 -2.49 12.01 4.83
C GLY A 109 -1.46 10.89 4.96
N ASN A 110 -0.62 10.87 6.00
CA ASN A 110 0.42 9.83 6.09
C ASN A 110 -0.22 8.47 6.37
N GLU A 111 -1.03 8.38 7.42
CA GLU A 111 -1.77 7.19 7.82
C GLU A 111 -2.74 6.78 6.71
N LEU A 112 -3.49 7.73 6.14
CA LEU A 112 -4.38 7.43 5.02
C LEU A 112 -3.61 6.90 3.81
N THR A 113 -2.40 7.41 3.54
CA THR A 113 -1.54 6.88 2.47
C THR A 113 -1.13 5.44 2.76
N ASP A 114 -0.81 5.11 4.01
CA ASP A 114 -0.44 3.76 4.40
C ASP A 114 -1.62 2.79 4.26
N TRP A 115 -2.77 3.14 4.84
CA TRP A 115 -4.00 2.35 4.80
C TRP A 115 -4.52 2.12 3.39
N ARG A 116 -4.67 3.17 2.59
CA ARG A 116 -5.19 3.03 1.22
C ARG A 116 -4.26 2.21 0.34
N THR A 117 -2.95 2.24 0.61
CA THR A 117 -1.98 1.42 -0.15
C THR A 117 -2.16 -0.07 0.16
N ALA A 118 -2.30 -0.43 1.43
CA ALA A 118 -2.61 -1.80 1.83
C ALA A 118 -3.99 -2.25 1.34
N ALA A 119 -5.00 -1.38 1.42
CA ALA A 119 -6.36 -1.66 0.97
C ALA A 119 -6.44 -1.97 -0.53
N VAL A 120 -5.66 -1.27 -1.38
CA VAL A 120 -5.55 -1.62 -2.81
C VAL A 120 -5.03 -3.05 -3.00
N SER A 121 -4.01 -3.46 -2.25
CA SER A 121 -3.46 -4.82 -2.32
C SER A 121 -4.47 -5.87 -1.82
N VAL A 122 -5.24 -5.57 -0.77
CA VAL A 122 -6.31 -6.43 -0.28
C VAL A 122 -7.42 -6.57 -1.34
N ALA A 123 -7.90 -5.46 -1.89
CA ALA A 123 -8.90 -5.43 -2.96
C ALA A 123 -8.46 -6.25 -4.18
N ALA A 124 -7.23 -6.04 -4.66
CA ALA A 124 -6.66 -6.82 -5.75
C ALA A 124 -6.65 -8.32 -5.42
N THR A 125 -6.25 -8.68 -4.20
CA THR A 125 -6.22 -10.08 -3.75
C THR A 125 -7.62 -10.69 -3.63
N LYS A 126 -8.63 -9.93 -3.15
CA LYS A 126 -10.04 -10.37 -3.09
C LYS A 126 -10.57 -10.82 -4.44
N HIS A 127 -10.18 -10.13 -5.51
CA HIS A 127 -10.66 -10.42 -6.86
C HIS A 127 -9.77 -11.43 -7.61
N LEU A 128 -8.44 -11.32 -7.50
CA LEU A 128 -7.49 -12.13 -8.27
C LEU A 128 -7.15 -13.48 -7.61
N HIS A 129 -7.45 -13.64 -6.31
CA HIS A 129 -7.18 -14.85 -5.52
C HIS A 129 -8.44 -15.36 -4.79
N LYS A 130 -9.63 -15.07 -5.33
CA LYS A 130 -10.92 -15.32 -4.66
C LYS A 130 -11.15 -16.78 -4.24
N GLU A 131 -11.08 -17.68 -5.22
CA GLU A 131 -11.44 -19.11 -5.10
C GLU A 131 -10.28 -20.00 -4.63
N LYS A 132 -9.21 -19.39 -4.13
CA LYS A 132 -7.99 -20.11 -3.74
C LYS A 132 -7.83 -20.11 -2.21
N PRO A 133 -7.18 -21.15 -1.66
CA PRO A 133 -6.83 -21.20 -0.24
C PRO A 133 -6.01 -19.97 0.18
N LYS A 134 -6.19 -19.56 1.43
CA LYS A 134 -5.49 -18.46 2.07
C LYS A 134 -4.62 -19.02 3.20
N GLU A 135 -3.73 -19.94 2.85
CA GLU A 135 -2.91 -20.62 3.86
C GLU A 135 -1.72 -19.74 4.24
N ILE A 136 -0.93 -19.29 3.26
CA ILE A 136 0.34 -18.62 3.52
C ILE A 136 0.40 -17.26 2.81
N LEU A 137 0.58 -16.20 3.61
CA LEU A 137 0.92 -14.85 3.16
C LEU A 137 2.39 -14.57 3.45
N ALA A 138 3.15 -14.16 2.44
CA ALA A 138 4.54 -13.70 2.62
C ALA A 138 4.63 -12.18 2.54
N ILE A 139 5.22 -11.54 3.55
CA ILE A 139 5.49 -10.11 3.62
C ILE A 139 7.00 -9.89 3.56
N ILE A 140 7.47 -9.32 2.44
CA ILE A 140 8.88 -9.01 2.20
C ILE A 140 9.12 -7.55 2.57
N GLY A 141 9.65 -7.32 3.76
CA GLY A 141 9.99 -6.02 4.33
C GLY A 141 9.23 -5.75 5.63
N ALA A 142 9.95 -5.43 6.71
CA ALA A 142 9.37 -5.13 8.04
C ALA A 142 9.32 -3.61 8.33
N GLY A 143 9.02 -2.81 7.30
CA GLY A 143 8.77 -1.37 7.43
C GLY A 143 7.30 -1.04 7.68
N ILE A 144 6.95 0.25 7.66
CA ILE A 144 5.57 0.73 7.82
C ILE A 144 4.61 0.02 6.85
N GLN A 145 4.98 -0.04 5.56
CA GLN A 145 4.18 -0.71 4.52
C GLN A 145 4.05 -2.22 4.76
N GLY A 146 5.10 -2.89 5.24
CA GLY A 146 5.02 -4.31 5.58
C GLY A 146 4.08 -4.58 6.76
N ARG A 147 4.20 -3.78 7.82
CA ARG A 147 3.32 -3.85 9.00
C ARG A 147 1.86 -3.63 8.60
N ILE A 148 1.57 -2.54 7.89
CA ILE A 148 0.20 -2.16 7.58
C ILE A 148 -0.47 -3.16 6.61
N HIS A 149 0.29 -3.72 5.65
CA HIS A 149 -0.21 -4.81 4.80
C HIS A 149 -0.48 -6.08 5.61
N ALA A 150 0.43 -6.47 6.51
CA ALA A 150 0.24 -7.64 7.37
C ALA A 150 -1.06 -7.52 8.20
N ILE A 151 -1.33 -6.36 8.78
CA ILE A 151 -2.57 -6.06 9.51
C ILE A 151 -3.79 -6.10 8.58
N ALA A 152 -3.73 -5.41 7.44
CA ALA A 152 -4.85 -5.32 6.50
C ALA A 152 -5.28 -6.69 5.99
N PHE A 153 -4.31 -7.49 5.53
CA PHE A 153 -4.56 -8.84 5.02
C PHE A 153 -5.08 -9.76 6.12
N GLN A 154 -4.50 -9.72 7.33
CA GLN A 154 -4.98 -10.59 8.39
C GLN A 154 -6.38 -10.21 8.86
N THR A 155 -6.70 -8.91 8.90
CA THR A 155 -8.04 -8.43 9.28
C THR A 155 -9.08 -8.80 8.21
N CYS A 156 -8.77 -8.56 6.93
CA CYS A 156 -9.76 -8.69 5.85
C CYS A 156 -9.85 -10.10 5.25
N LEU A 157 -8.75 -10.86 5.24
CA LEU A 157 -8.63 -12.13 4.50
C LEU A 157 -8.24 -13.32 5.37
N LYS A 158 -7.76 -13.09 6.61
CA LYS A 158 -7.47 -14.11 7.64
C LYS A 158 -6.64 -15.28 7.10
N PHE A 159 -5.36 -15.04 6.82
CA PHE A 159 -4.45 -16.10 6.44
C PHE A 159 -4.13 -16.99 7.64
N ARG A 160 -3.91 -18.28 7.39
CA ARG A 160 -3.50 -19.23 8.45
C ARG A 160 -2.11 -18.91 8.99
N GLU A 161 -1.19 -18.55 8.10
CA GLU A 161 0.18 -18.20 8.43
C GLU A 161 0.60 -16.94 7.67
N VAL A 162 1.19 -15.98 8.39
CA VAL A 162 1.74 -14.75 7.83
C VAL A 162 3.25 -14.71 8.10
N ARG A 163 4.03 -14.96 7.06
CA ARG A 163 5.49 -14.96 7.10
C ARG A 163 6.03 -13.57 6.86
N ILE A 164 6.99 -13.15 7.66
CA ILE A 164 7.62 -11.84 7.54
C ILE A 164 9.11 -12.04 7.37
N TRP A 165 9.68 -11.45 6.32
CA TRP A 165 11.12 -11.37 6.14
C TRP A 165 11.57 -9.90 6.07
N ASN A 166 12.77 -9.63 6.58
CA ASN A 166 13.43 -8.36 6.40
C ASN A 166 14.94 -8.53 6.39
N ARG A 167 15.66 -7.73 5.60
CA ARG A 167 17.14 -7.78 5.51
C ARG A 167 17.83 -7.71 6.87
N THR A 168 17.32 -6.89 7.77
CA THR A 168 17.69 -6.92 9.19
C THR A 168 16.72 -7.85 9.90
N GLY A 169 17.10 -9.11 10.13
CA GLY A 169 16.23 -10.17 10.61
C GLY A 169 15.51 -9.84 11.93
N GLU A 170 16.20 -9.17 12.85
CA GLU A 170 15.63 -8.70 14.13
C GLU A 170 14.36 -7.86 13.95
N ARG A 171 14.25 -7.08 12.86
CA ARG A 171 13.04 -6.29 12.58
C ARG A 171 11.85 -7.15 12.18
N ALA A 172 12.08 -8.28 11.50
CA ALA A 172 11.03 -9.23 11.16
C ALA A 172 10.54 -9.96 12.42
N VAL A 173 11.48 -10.40 13.28
CA VAL A 173 11.17 -11.03 14.58
C VAL A 173 10.35 -10.08 15.46
N ASP A 174 10.81 -8.84 15.62
CA ASP A 174 10.11 -7.84 16.44
C ASP A 174 8.73 -7.50 15.87
N LEU A 175 8.60 -7.35 14.55
CA LEU A 175 7.31 -7.09 13.92
C LEU A 175 6.32 -8.25 14.09
N ALA A 176 6.73 -9.50 13.85
CA ALA A 176 5.87 -10.66 14.02
C ALA A 176 5.37 -10.78 15.46
N ARG A 177 6.27 -10.63 16.45
CA ARG A 177 5.92 -10.62 17.87
C ARG A 177 4.91 -9.52 18.22
N LYS A 178 5.13 -8.30 17.76
CA LYS A 178 4.22 -7.17 17.99
C LYS A 178 2.84 -7.42 17.40
N LEU A 179 2.78 -7.92 16.16
CA LEU A 179 1.51 -8.19 15.48
C LEU A 179 0.72 -9.32 16.14
N ASN A 180 1.38 -10.40 16.55
CA ASN A 180 0.74 -11.48 17.32
C ASN A 180 0.11 -10.94 18.62
N HIS A 181 0.84 -10.07 19.34
CA HIS A 181 0.33 -9.45 20.56
C HIS A 181 -0.83 -8.46 20.28
N GLU A 182 -0.65 -7.54 19.33
CA GLU A 182 -1.65 -6.51 18.99
C GLU A 182 -2.96 -7.10 18.45
N LEU A 183 -2.86 -8.14 17.61
CA LEU A 183 -4.02 -8.78 16.97
C LEU A 183 -4.51 -10.03 17.71
N LYS A 184 -3.89 -10.38 18.85
CA LYS A 184 -4.24 -11.54 19.68
C LYS A 184 -4.32 -12.83 18.86
N THR A 185 -3.25 -13.12 18.11
CA THR A 185 -3.11 -14.29 17.24
C THR A 185 -1.69 -14.84 17.32
N ASP A 186 -1.47 -16.02 16.77
CA ASP A 186 -0.17 -16.69 16.60
C ASP A 186 0.20 -16.87 15.11
N ALA A 187 -0.57 -16.28 14.19
CA ALA A 187 -0.38 -16.45 12.76
C ALA A 187 0.93 -15.85 12.22
N PHE A 188 1.53 -14.86 12.90
CA PHE A 188 2.71 -14.15 12.38
C PHE A 188 4.01 -14.86 12.76
N VAL A 189 4.85 -15.17 11.77
CA VAL A 189 6.16 -15.80 11.96
C VAL A 189 7.25 -15.06 11.18
N SER A 190 8.46 -15.02 11.73
CA SER A 190 9.62 -14.46 11.03
C SER A 190 10.37 -15.53 10.25
N CYS A 191 10.87 -15.19 9.07
CA CYS A 191 11.73 -16.07 8.27
C CYS A 191 13.15 -15.52 8.18
N GLU A 192 14.15 -16.41 8.14
CA GLU A 192 15.57 -16.04 8.02
C GLU A 192 15.93 -15.59 6.60
N THR A 193 15.42 -16.30 5.59
CA THR A 193 15.67 -15.99 4.18
C THR A 193 14.40 -15.58 3.44
N VAL A 194 14.56 -14.84 2.34
CA VAL A 194 13.44 -14.53 1.44
C VAL A 194 12.83 -15.82 0.88
N SER A 195 13.68 -16.80 0.55
CA SER A 195 13.26 -18.10 0.01
C SER A 195 12.30 -18.82 0.96
N ASP A 196 12.65 -18.92 2.24
CA ASP A 196 11.78 -19.55 3.25
C ASP A 196 10.46 -18.80 3.42
N CYS A 197 10.52 -17.48 3.34
CA CYS A 197 9.34 -16.62 3.44
C CYS A 197 8.34 -16.86 2.30
N VAL A 198 8.82 -16.94 1.04
CA VAL A 198 7.96 -17.09 -0.13
C VAL A 198 7.63 -18.54 -0.49
N LYS A 199 8.35 -19.51 0.07
CA LYS A 199 8.16 -20.94 -0.22
C LYS A 199 6.71 -21.37 0.03
N ASN A 200 6.04 -21.82 -1.02
CA ASN A 200 4.63 -22.22 -1.01
C ASN A 200 3.63 -21.11 -0.63
N ALA A 201 4.04 -19.85 -0.59
CA ALA A 201 3.14 -18.73 -0.32
C ALA A 201 2.04 -18.63 -1.38
N ASP A 202 0.80 -18.45 -0.94
CA ASP A 202 -0.35 -18.24 -1.83
C ASP A 202 -0.41 -16.78 -2.29
N VAL A 203 -0.03 -15.86 -1.39
CA VAL A 203 0.06 -14.43 -1.67
C VAL A 203 1.39 -13.88 -1.18
N ILE A 204 2.02 -13.04 -1.99
CA ILE A 204 3.30 -12.39 -1.67
C ILE A 204 3.10 -10.87 -1.76
N VAL A 205 3.52 -10.14 -0.73
CA VAL A 205 3.54 -8.67 -0.70
C VAL A 205 4.99 -8.22 -0.61
N THR A 206 5.45 -7.44 -1.59
CA THR A 206 6.80 -6.84 -1.55
C THR A 206 6.72 -5.39 -1.09
N ALA A 207 7.15 -5.14 0.15
CA ALA A 207 7.11 -3.85 0.85
C ALA A 207 8.50 -3.37 1.33
N ALA A 208 9.58 -3.92 0.75
CA ALA A 208 10.96 -3.55 1.05
C ALA A 208 11.49 -2.47 0.10
N MET A 209 12.34 -1.59 0.63
CA MET A 209 13.18 -0.70 -0.17
C MET A 209 14.46 -1.45 -0.55
N ALA A 210 14.49 -2.09 -1.71
CA ALA A 210 15.71 -2.72 -2.23
C ALA A 210 16.05 -2.17 -3.63
N LYS A 211 17.34 -2.22 -3.97
CA LYS A 211 17.84 -1.90 -5.31
C LYS A 211 17.88 -3.14 -6.20
N GLU A 212 17.93 -4.31 -5.57
CA GLU A 212 18.09 -5.62 -6.18
C GLU A 212 16.81 -6.43 -6.08
N MET A 213 16.68 -7.41 -6.97
CA MET A 213 15.57 -8.37 -6.98
C MET A 213 15.63 -9.30 -5.77
N LEU A 214 14.59 -9.22 -4.93
CA LEU A 214 14.49 -10.07 -3.74
C LEU A 214 13.71 -11.36 -4.02
N VAL A 215 12.66 -11.30 -4.84
CA VAL A 215 11.80 -12.45 -5.15
C VAL A 215 12.00 -12.81 -6.62
N LYS A 216 12.54 -14.01 -6.87
CA LYS A 216 12.75 -14.56 -8.20
C LYS A 216 11.61 -15.46 -8.62
N HIS A 217 11.35 -15.59 -9.93
CA HIS A 217 10.28 -16.43 -10.45
C HIS A 217 10.34 -17.88 -9.93
N GLU A 218 11.53 -18.47 -9.91
CA GLU A 218 11.79 -19.84 -9.42
C GLU A 218 11.40 -20.09 -7.96
N MET A 219 11.30 -19.03 -7.15
CA MET A 219 10.89 -19.13 -5.74
C MET A 219 9.37 -19.12 -5.57
N VAL A 220 8.63 -18.70 -6.59
CA VAL A 220 7.18 -18.43 -6.50
C VAL A 220 6.40 -19.69 -6.86
N LYS A 221 5.52 -20.11 -5.95
CA LYS A 221 4.57 -21.21 -6.20
C LYS A 221 3.68 -20.89 -7.40
N LYS A 222 3.46 -21.88 -8.27
CA LYS A 222 2.52 -21.77 -9.39
C LYS A 222 1.13 -21.32 -8.89
N GLY A 223 0.62 -20.24 -9.46
CA GLY A 223 -0.68 -19.69 -9.11
C GLY A 223 -0.71 -18.79 -7.87
N ALA A 224 0.43 -18.44 -7.28
CA ALA A 224 0.52 -17.40 -6.26
C ALA A 224 0.13 -16.02 -6.84
N HIS A 225 -0.43 -15.16 -5.99
CA HIS A 225 -0.72 -13.76 -6.31
C HIS A 225 0.35 -12.85 -5.70
N ILE A 226 0.85 -11.87 -6.47
CA ILE A 226 1.91 -10.97 -6.00
C ILE A 226 1.39 -9.53 -6.00
N ASN A 227 1.49 -8.86 -4.85
CA ASN A 227 1.26 -7.43 -4.70
C ASN A 227 2.61 -6.70 -4.60
N GLY A 228 2.98 -6.01 -5.68
CA GLY A 228 4.18 -5.16 -5.71
C GLY A 228 3.89 -3.74 -5.22
N SER A 229 4.49 -3.31 -4.10
CA SER A 229 4.34 -1.91 -3.65
C SER A 229 5.21 -0.94 -4.47
N LEU A 230 4.70 0.27 -4.72
CA LEU A 230 5.20 1.32 -5.64
C LEU A 230 6.64 1.85 -5.41
N LEU A 231 7.39 1.36 -4.42
CA LEU A 231 8.83 1.63 -4.29
C LEU A 231 9.69 0.49 -4.86
N CYS A 232 9.05 -0.57 -5.35
CA CYS A 232 9.62 -1.51 -6.29
C CYS A 232 9.92 -0.78 -7.60
N THR A 233 11.19 -0.49 -7.85
CA THR A 233 11.63 -0.34 -9.23
C THR A 233 11.30 -1.63 -9.98
N TYR A 234 11.05 -1.54 -11.29
CA TYR A 234 10.84 -2.66 -12.22
C TYR A 234 11.91 -3.79 -12.09
N SER A 235 13.02 -3.51 -11.42
CA SER A 235 14.13 -4.42 -11.11
C SER A 235 13.90 -5.40 -9.95
N MET A 236 12.74 -5.40 -9.27
CA MET A 236 12.56 -6.17 -8.02
C MET A 236 11.72 -7.45 -8.13
N ILE A 237 11.01 -7.64 -9.23
CA ILE A 237 10.25 -8.84 -9.58
C ILE A 237 10.50 -9.07 -11.06
N GLU A 238 10.86 -10.30 -11.45
CA GLU A 238 11.03 -10.63 -12.87
C GLU A 238 9.71 -10.36 -13.62
N PRO A 239 9.72 -9.71 -14.81
CA PRO A 239 8.49 -9.38 -15.54
C PRO A 239 7.55 -10.59 -15.72
N TYR A 240 8.11 -11.79 -15.86
CA TYR A 240 7.37 -13.05 -15.99
C TYR A 240 6.69 -13.53 -14.70
N ALA A 241 7.19 -13.16 -13.52
CA ALA A 241 6.57 -13.49 -12.24
C ALA A 241 5.31 -12.65 -11.96
N LEU A 242 5.21 -11.44 -12.53
CA LEU A 242 3.97 -10.64 -12.56
C LEU A 242 2.94 -11.22 -13.55
N LEU A 243 3.40 -11.99 -14.55
CA LEU A 243 2.60 -12.49 -15.69
C LEU A 243 2.14 -13.95 -15.52
N CYS A 244 2.34 -14.58 -14.36
CA CYS A 244 2.05 -16.01 -14.17
C CYS A 244 0.56 -16.41 -14.18
N ARG A 245 -0.35 -15.49 -14.56
CA ARG A 245 -1.52 -15.77 -15.41
C ARG A 245 -1.95 -14.49 -16.14
N SER A 246 -1.71 -14.39 -17.44
CA SER A 246 -2.61 -13.62 -18.31
C SER A 246 -2.69 -14.21 -19.70
N ASP A 247 -3.81 -14.86 -20.00
CA ASP A 247 -4.31 -15.11 -21.36
C ASP A 247 -4.68 -13.79 -22.09
N GLN A 248 -4.09 -12.65 -21.70
CA GLN A 248 -4.34 -11.30 -22.23
C GLN A 248 -3.07 -10.65 -22.83
N CYS A 249 -2.03 -11.43 -23.07
CA CYS A 249 -0.69 -10.93 -23.40
C CYS A 249 -0.48 -10.66 -24.92
N GLN A 250 -1.37 -9.92 -25.59
CA GLN A 250 -1.14 -9.51 -26.99
C GLN A 250 -0.99 -8.00 -27.25
N SER A 251 -1.12 -7.09 -26.27
CA SER A 251 -1.28 -5.66 -26.63
C SER A 251 -0.46 -4.62 -25.86
N PHE A 252 0.71 -4.94 -25.29
CA PHE A 252 1.60 -3.91 -24.73
C PHE A 252 3.04 -4.07 -25.21
N ARG A 253 3.29 -3.61 -26.44
CA ARG A 253 4.60 -3.15 -26.89
C ARG A 253 4.56 -1.62 -26.97
N TYR A 254 5.39 -0.97 -26.16
CA TYR A 254 5.96 0.35 -26.47
C TYR A 254 7.44 0.28 -26.13
#